data_AF-A0A3D1R6B1-F1
#
_entry.id   AF-A0A3D1R6B1-F1
#
_cell.length_a   1.000
_cell.length_b   1.000
_cell.length_c   1.000
_cell.angle_alpha   90.00
_cell.angle_beta   90.00
_cell.angle_gamma   90.00
#
_symmetry.space_group_name_H-M   'P 1'
#
loop_
_entity.id
_entity.type
_entity.pdbx_description
1 polymer ?
#
loop_
_entity_poly.entity_id
_entity_poly.type
_entity_poly.pdbx_seq_one_letter_code
_entity_poly.pdbx_strand_id
1 'polypeptide(L)'
;MQKAISALFASLALGLPAAAGAGVFDSFGYDPRGIGMGGAQVASADDYAASYFNPALLVLQDKVSFGYGFNWTQPRMSVRAVDPARAGELRSPETPSSFNGWSLGVLFPLGGKVSNRLALGVGLYLPSSNVLRTEAIDPRLPSWYFYQAGPERL
;
A
#
# COMPACT_ATOMS: atom_id res chain seq x y z
N MET A 1 -2.77 38.94 0.92
CA MET A 1 -2.68 38.01 -0.22
C MET A 1 -1.99 36.69 0.14
N GLN A 2 -0.81 36.71 0.80
CA GLN A 2 -0.11 35.47 1.23
C GLN A 2 -0.98 34.47 2.01
N LYS A 3 -1.78 34.94 2.99
CA LYS A 3 -2.66 34.07 3.78
C LYS A 3 -3.76 33.36 2.97
N ALA A 4 -4.24 34.00 1.90
CA ALA A 4 -5.28 33.44 1.03
C ALA A 4 -4.71 32.36 0.09
N ILE A 5 -3.48 32.55 -0.40
CA ILE A 5 -2.77 31.56 -1.22
C ILE A 5 -2.41 30.32 -0.38
N SER A 6 -1.96 30.52 0.86
CA SER A 6 -1.69 29.42 1.80
C SER A 6 -2.96 28.63 2.15
N ALA A 7 -4.09 29.31 2.37
CA ALA A 7 -5.37 28.66 2.61
C ALA A 7 -5.84 27.88 1.38
N LEU A 8 -5.65 28.42 0.18
CA LEU A 8 -6.02 27.77 -1.08
C LEU A 8 -5.22 26.48 -1.32
N PHE A 9 -3.90 26.52 -1.09
CA PHE A 9 -3.05 25.33 -1.18
C PHE A 9 -3.41 24.26 -0.14
N ALA A 10 -3.72 24.66 1.09
CA ALA A 10 -4.18 23.74 2.14
C ALA A 10 -5.53 23.09 1.76
N SER A 11 -6.48 23.87 1.23
CA SER A 11 -7.76 23.32 0.75
C SER A 11 -7.61 22.42 -0.48
N LEU A 12 -6.65 22.69 -1.36
CA LEU A 12 -6.39 21.86 -2.55
C LEU A 12 -5.76 20.51 -2.16
N ALA A 13 -4.88 20.50 -1.15
CA ALA A 13 -4.28 19.29 -0.61
C ALA A 13 -5.27 18.41 0.17
N LEU A 14 -6.28 19.01 0.81
CA LEU A 14 -7.32 18.30 1.57
C LEU A 14 -8.53 17.87 0.72
N GLY A 15 -8.66 18.40 -0.50
CA GLY A 15 -9.86 18.25 -1.33
C GLY A 15 -9.80 17.18 -2.41
N LEU A 16 -8.72 16.41 -2.53
CA LEU A 16 -8.61 15.32 -3.49
C LEU A 16 -9.11 14.02 -2.84
N PRO A 17 -10.31 13.52 -3.16
CA PRO A 17 -10.70 12.17 -2.79
C PRO A 17 -9.84 11.21 -3.61
N ALA A 18 -8.77 10.71 -3.01
CA ALA A 18 -8.12 9.52 -3.51
C ALA A 18 -9.00 8.33 -3.11
N ALA A 19 -9.88 7.90 -4.02
CA ALA A 19 -10.38 6.54 -3.98
C ALA A 19 -9.18 5.62 -4.26
N ALA A 20 -8.38 5.37 -3.23
CA ALA A 20 -7.31 4.40 -3.27
C ALA A 20 -7.94 3.03 -3.02
N GLY A 21 -8.30 2.34 -4.10
CA GLY A 21 -8.65 0.93 -4.03
C GLY A 21 -7.49 0.15 -3.40
N ALA A 22 -7.75 -0.42 -2.24
CA ALA A 22 -6.82 -1.22 -1.44
C ALA A 22 -6.25 -2.41 -2.24
N GLY A 23 -4.94 -2.39 -2.51
CA GLY A 23 -4.17 -3.44 -3.19
C GLY A 23 -2.67 -3.26 -2.97
N VAL A 24 -1.88 -4.37 -2.90
CA VAL A 24 -0.44 -4.46 -2.52
C VAL A 24 -0.06 -3.82 -1.17
N PHE A 25 -0.37 -2.54 -0.97
CA PHE A 25 -0.19 -1.77 0.25
C PHE A 25 -0.71 -2.55 1.47
N ASP A 26 -1.94 -3.07 1.42
CA ASP A 26 -2.56 -3.75 2.57
C ASP A 26 -2.01 -5.14 2.86
N SER A 27 -1.44 -5.82 1.86
CA SER A 27 -0.93 -7.18 2.04
C SER A 27 0.53 -7.20 2.51
N PHE A 28 1.39 -6.41 1.88
CA PHE A 28 2.84 -6.44 2.12
C PHE A 28 3.47 -5.05 2.29
N GLY A 29 2.71 -3.97 2.03
CA GLY A 29 3.29 -2.66 1.80
C GLY A 29 3.88 -2.55 0.40
N TYR A 30 4.57 -1.45 0.14
CA TYR A 30 5.11 -1.14 -1.19
C TYR A 30 6.63 -0.96 -1.19
N ASP A 31 7.30 -0.69 -0.08
CA ASP A 31 8.75 -0.52 -0.07
C ASP A 31 9.49 -1.86 0.24
N PRO A 32 10.63 -2.14 -0.43
CA PRO A 32 11.37 -3.38 -0.18
C PRO A 32 11.89 -3.54 1.26
N ARG A 33 12.25 -2.44 1.94
CA ARG A 33 12.73 -2.49 3.33
C ARG A 33 11.59 -2.90 4.26
N GLY A 34 10.39 -2.37 4.06
CA GLY A 34 9.21 -2.65 4.86
C GLY A 34 8.79 -4.09 4.69
N ILE A 35 8.79 -4.56 3.45
CA ILE A 35 8.56 -5.98 3.13
C ILE A 35 9.60 -6.87 3.83
N GLY A 36 10.88 -6.52 3.76
CA GLY A 36 11.97 -7.27 4.41
C GLY A 36 11.89 -7.29 5.94
N MET A 37 11.27 -6.28 6.56
CA MET A 37 11.04 -6.19 8.00
C MET A 37 9.64 -6.69 8.42
N GLY A 38 8.87 -7.31 7.52
CA GLY A 38 7.52 -7.77 7.82
C GLY A 38 6.55 -6.63 8.20
N GLY A 39 6.75 -5.44 7.64
CA GLY A 39 5.94 -4.24 7.90
C GLY A 39 6.33 -3.46 9.16
N ALA A 40 7.43 -3.82 9.84
CA ALA A 40 7.85 -3.18 11.09
C ALA A 40 8.51 -1.79 10.88
N GLN A 41 7.77 -0.81 10.35
CA GLN A 41 8.27 0.54 10.03
C GLN A 41 7.61 1.68 10.81
N VAL A 42 6.69 1.40 11.74
CA VAL A 42 5.94 2.45 12.46
C VAL A 42 6.83 3.45 13.23
N ALA A 43 8.05 3.05 13.59
CA ALA A 43 9.05 3.88 14.28
C ALA A 43 10.32 4.14 13.45
N SER A 44 10.35 3.75 12.17
CA SER A 44 11.47 4.02 11.26
C SER A 44 11.05 5.12 10.27
N ALA A 45 11.91 6.13 10.13
CA ALA A 45 11.61 7.36 9.41
C ALA A 45 12.45 7.53 8.14
N ASP A 46 13.24 6.54 7.74
CA ASP A 46 14.49 6.77 7.01
C ASP A 46 14.31 7.19 5.54
N ASP A 47 13.10 7.15 5.00
CA ASP A 47 12.80 7.53 3.62
C ASP A 47 11.30 7.81 3.36
N TYR A 48 10.94 7.87 2.08
CA TYR A 48 9.58 8.07 1.59
C TYR A 48 8.55 7.06 2.12
N ALA A 49 8.95 5.87 2.58
CA ALA A 49 8.03 4.87 3.12
C ALA A 49 7.30 5.35 4.38
N ALA A 50 7.89 6.31 5.12
CA ALA A 50 7.21 6.97 6.24
C ALA A 50 5.88 7.63 5.83
N SER A 51 5.71 8.03 4.56
CA SER A 51 4.44 8.56 4.06
C SER A 51 3.28 7.55 4.12
N TYR A 52 3.60 6.25 4.16
CA TYR A 52 2.63 5.17 4.29
C TYR A 52 2.57 4.60 5.72
N PHE A 53 3.72 4.31 6.34
CA PHE A 53 3.74 3.65 7.65
C PHE A 53 3.48 4.58 8.83
N ASN A 54 4.03 5.81 8.80
CA ASN A 54 3.83 6.79 9.85
C ASN A 54 4.20 8.21 9.37
N PRO A 55 3.24 8.98 8.80
CA PRO A 55 3.51 10.32 8.26
C PRO A 55 4.05 11.31 9.30
N ALA A 56 3.81 11.08 10.59
CA ALA A 56 4.34 11.94 11.66
C ALA A 56 5.87 11.89 11.76
N LEU A 57 6.50 10.84 11.23
CA LEU A 57 7.96 10.71 11.22
C LEU A 57 8.63 11.50 10.10
N LEU A 58 7.89 11.99 9.10
CA LEU A 58 8.45 12.73 7.97
C LEU A 58 9.21 13.99 8.42
N VAL A 59 8.76 14.64 9.49
CA VAL A 59 9.40 15.86 10.03
C VAL A 59 10.72 15.60 10.76
N LEU A 60 11.05 14.34 11.05
CA LEU A 60 12.32 13.95 11.66
C LEU A 60 13.46 13.86 10.64
N GLN A 61 13.15 13.87 9.35
CA GLN A 61 14.14 13.83 8.28
C GLN A 61 14.71 15.22 7.98
N ASP A 62 16.02 15.27 7.78
CA ASP A 62 16.78 16.49 7.51
C ASP A 62 17.19 16.64 6.03
N LYS A 63 17.05 15.56 5.25
CA LYS A 63 17.48 15.48 3.85
C LYS A 63 16.37 15.04 2.91
N VAL A 64 16.46 15.49 1.66
CA VAL A 64 15.64 14.96 0.58
C VAL A 64 16.03 13.49 0.37
N SER A 65 15.04 12.60 0.34
CA SER A 65 15.23 11.19 0.08
C SER A 65 14.41 10.77 -1.14
N PHE A 66 15.01 9.96 -2.00
CA PHE A 66 14.34 9.35 -3.15
C PHE A 66 14.62 7.85 -3.12
N GLY A 67 13.62 7.05 -3.46
CA GLY A 67 13.84 5.63 -3.64
C GLY A 67 12.90 5.01 -4.67
N TYR A 68 13.33 3.86 -5.16
CA TYR A 68 12.57 3.04 -6.07
C TYR A 68 12.76 1.56 -5.72
N GLY A 69 11.83 0.71 -6.14
CA GLY A 69 11.88 -0.72 -5.91
C GLY A 69 11.02 -1.47 -6.90
N PHE A 70 11.25 -2.78 -7.00
CA PHE A 70 10.40 -3.70 -7.75
C PHE A 70 10.00 -4.84 -6.83
N ASN A 71 8.71 -5.17 -6.81
CA ASN A 71 8.15 -6.22 -6.00
C ASN A 71 7.53 -7.29 -6.90
N TRP A 72 7.75 -8.56 -6.55
CA TRP A 72 7.07 -9.72 -7.13
C TRP A 72 6.50 -10.55 -6.00
N THR A 73 5.20 -10.83 -6.05
CA THR A 73 4.53 -11.72 -5.11
C THR A 73 3.80 -12.84 -5.85
N GLN A 74 4.06 -14.08 -5.43
CA GLN A 74 3.38 -15.28 -5.93
C GLN A 74 2.72 -16.02 -4.75
N PRO A 75 1.40 -15.85 -4.54
CA PRO A 75 0.68 -16.57 -3.49
C PRO A 75 0.68 -18.08 -3.77
N ARG A 76 0.96 -18.89 -2.74
CA ARG A 76 0.81 -20.35 -2.76
C ARG A 76 -0.06 -20.76 -1.59
N MET A 77 -1.30 -21.13 -1.87
CA MET A 77 -2.31 -21.38 -0.85
C MET A 77 -3.03 -22.69 -1.11
N SER A 78 -3.45 -23.36 -0.03
CA SER A 78 -4.12 -24.66 -0.09
C SER A 78 -5.15 -24.76 1.02
N VAL A 79 -6.27 -25.42 0.72
CA VAL A 79 -7.32 -25.71 1.69
C VAL A 79 -7.38 -27.22 1.89
N ARG A 80 -7.56 -27.65 3.14
CA ARG A 80 -7.74 -29.05 3.51
C ARG A 80 -9.04 -29.20 4.27
N ALA A 81 -9.78 -30.28 3.97
CA ALA A 81 -10.98 -30.63 4.74
C ALA A 81 -10.58 -31.01 6.17
N VAL A 82 -11.31 -30.46 7.15
CA VAL A 82 -11.12 -30.81 8.56
C VAL A 82 -11.60 -32.24 8.83
N ASP A 83 -12.74 -32.61 8.24
CA ASP A 83 -13.26 -33.97 8.25
C ASP A 83 -12.81 -34.70 6.96
N PRO A 84 -11.93 -35.70 7.06
CA PRO A 84 -11.49 -36.48 5.91
C PRO A 84 -12.63 -37.20 5.19
N ALA A 85 -13.72 -37.55 5.90
CA ALA A 85 -14.87 -38.21 5.30
C ALA A 85 -15.62 -37.30 4.32
N ARG A 86 -15.52 -35.97 4.49
CA ARG A 86 -16.11 -34.96 3.61
C ARG A 86 -15.12 -34.35 2.62
N ALA A 87 -13.91 -34.92 2.50
CA ALA A 87 -12.89 -34.38 1.60
C ALA A 87 -13.34 -34.33 0.13
N GLY A 88 -14.22 -35.26 -0.30
CA GLY A 88 -14.79 -35.28 -1.65
C GLY A 88 -15.78 -34.15 -1.95
N GLU A 89 -16.30 -33.48 -0.92
CA GLU A 89 -17.20 -32.32 -1.08
C GLU A 89 -16.42 -31.00 -1.19
N LEU A 90 -15.13 -31.01 -0.83
CA LEU A 90 -14.30 -29.81 -0.84
C LEU A 90 -14.01 -29.39 -2.28
N ARG A 91 -14.53 -28.22 -2.66
CA ARG A 91 -14.18 -27.58 -3.93
C ARG A 91 -12.93 -26.74 -3.76
N SER A 92 -12.04 -26.79 -4.75
CA SER A 92 -10.82 -26.00 -4.75
C SER A 92 -11.17 -24.51 -4.87
N PRO A 93 -10.61 -23.65 -3.99
CA PRO A 93 -10.78 -22.20 -4.12
C PRO A 93 -10.01 -21.69 -5.33
N GLU A 94 -10.44 -20.56 -5.87
CA GLU A 94 -9.67 -19.85 -6.89
C GLU A 94 -8.33 -19.40 -6.31
N THR A 95 -7.24 -19.66 -7.05
CA THR A 95 -5.91 -19.24 -6.60
C THR A 95 -5.70 -17.79 -6.96
N PRO A 96 -5.33 -16.92 -5.99
CA PRO A 96 -5.10 -15.52 -6.29
C PRO A 96 -3.96 -15.33 -7.29
N SER A 97 -4.16 -14.41 -8.23
CA SER A 97 -3.15 -14.08 -9.23
C SER A 97 -1.88 -13.55 -8.56
N SER A 98 -0.72 -13.93 -9.10
CA SER A 98 0.53 -13.24 -8.80
C SER A 98 0.41 -11.76 -9.15
N PHE A 99 1.08 -10.91 -8.38
CA PHE A 99 1.14 -9.48 -8.65
C PHE A 99 2.57 -8.99 -8.55
N ASN A 100 2.89 -8.00 -9.36
CA ASN A 100 4.19 -7.38 -9.40
C ASN A 100 4.06 -5.92 -9.80
N GLY A 101 5.05 -5.12 -9.43
CA GLY A 101 5.00 -3.69 -9.69
C GLY A 101 6.20 -2.94 -9.17
N TRP A 102 6.27 -1.69 -9.58
CA TRP A 102 7.30 -0.75 -9.21
C TRP A 102 6.84 0.14 -8.08
N SER A 103 7.73 0.41 -7.15
CA SER A 103 7.53 1.38 -6.09
C SER A 103 8.46 2.54 -6.32
N LEU A 104 7.95 3.76 -6.15
CA LEU A 104 8.69 5.00 -6.30
C LEU A 104 8.29 5.90 -5.14
N GLY A 105 9.22 6.70 -4.63
CA GLY A 105 8.83 7.74 -3.72
C GLY A 105 9.92 8.76 -3.45
N VAL A 106 9.45 9.89 -2.93
CA VAL A 106 10.27 11.04 -2.60
C VAL A 106 9.80 11.63 -1.28
N LEU A 107 10.76 12.09 -0.49
CA LEU A 107 10.56 12.84 0.74
C LEU A 107 11.29 14.16 0.60
N PHE A 108 10.59 15.26 0.89
CA PHE A 108 11.09 16.61 0.84
C PHE A 108 10.85 17.32 2.19
N PRO A 109 11.88 17.40 3.06
CA PRO A 109 11.76 18.16 4.30
C PRO A 109 11.79 19.67 3.97
N LEU A 110 10.83 20.43 4.50
CA LEU A 110 10.76 21.86 4.21
C LEU A 110 11.71 22.64 5.13
N GLY A 111 12.62 23.40 4.53
CA GLY A 111 13.58 24.24 5.26
C GLY A 111 13.00 25.58 5.75
N GLY A 112 13.88 26.39 6.34
CA GLY A 112 13.56 27.76 6.77
C GLY A 112 12.65 27.83 8.00
N LYS A 113 11.63 28.70 7.98
CA LYS A 113 10.75 28.97 9.14
C LYS A 113 9.87 27.78 9.57
N VAL A 114 9.80 26.74 8.73
CA VAL A 114 9.01 25.53 8.96
C VAL A 114 9.88 24.29 9.14
N SER A 115 11.20 24.47 9.29
CA SER A 115 12.13 23.37 9.57
C SER A 115 11.64 22.55 10.76
N ASN A 116 11.65 21.22 10.60
CA ASN A 116 11.23 20.24 11.61
C ASN A 116 9.74 20.37 12.02
N ARG A 117 8.94 21.14 11.27
CA ARG A 117 7.50 21.32 11.51
C ARG A 117 6.65 20.82 10.35
N LEU A 118 7.20 20.86 9.14
CA LEU A 118 6.51 20.41 7.95
C LEU A 118 7.48 19.67 7.03
N ALA A 119 7.03 18.53 6.53
CA ALA A 119 7.72 17.73 5.53
C ALA A 119 6.66 17.14 4.59
N LEU A 120 7.04 16.92 3.34
CA LEU A 120 6.17 16.28 2.35
C LEU A 120 6.78 14.94 1.96
N GLY A 121 5.96 13.91 1.88
CA GLY A 121 6.35 12.59 1.40
C GLY A 121 5.30 12.09 0.42
N VAL A 122 5.75 11.54 -0.70
CA VAL A 122 4.88 10.94 -1.71
C VAL A 122 5.45 9.56 -2.06
N GLY A 123 4.60 8.54 -1.93
CA GLY A 123 4.87 7.18 -2.38
C GLY A 123 3.88 6.79 -3.48
N LEU A 124 4.37 6.09 -4.50
CA LEU A 124 3.60 5.59 -5.63
C LEU A 124 3.92 4.11 -5.83
N TYR A 125 2.88 3.32 -6.06
CA TYR A 125 3.01 1.93 -6.52
C TYR A 125 2.37 1.82 -7.91
N LEU A 126 3.14 1.30 -8.86
CA LEU A 126 2.74 1.11 -10.25
C LEU A 126 2.67 -0.41 -10.51
N PRO A 127 1.47 -1.01 -10.54
CA PRO A 127 1.33 -2.42 -10.87
C PRO A 127 1.74 -2.67 -12.33
N SER A 128 2.52 -3.72 -12.55
CA SER A 128 3.07 -4.06 -13.87
C SER A 128 2.24 -5.12 -14.61
N SER A 129 1.40 -5.88 -13.92
CA SER A 129 0.55 -6.91 -14.53
C SER A 129 -0.92 -6.49 -14.69
N ASN A 130 -1.54 -5.98 -13.63
CA ASN A 130 -2.97 -5.69 -13.60
C ASN A 130 -3.21 -4.28 -13.04
N VAL A 131 -3.76 -3.37 -13.84
CA VAL A 131 -4.09 -1.99 -13.41
C VAL A 131 -5.40 -1.95 -12.61
N LEU A 132 -6.37 -2.77 -13.01
CA LEU A 132 -7.64 -2.97 -12.32
C LEU A 132 -7.79 -4.46 -12.06
N ARG A 133 -8.12 -4.82 -10.82
CA ARG A 133 -8.39 -6.20 -10.44
C ARG A 133 -9.84 -6.30 -9.99
N THR A 134 -10.60 -7.11 -10.70
CA THR A 134 -12.01 -7.39 -10.39
C THR A 134 -12.18 -8.89 -10.36
N GLU A 135 -12.51 -9.44 -9.20
CA GLU A 135 -12.77 -10.88 -9.06
C GLU A 135 -14.21 -11.10 -8.61
N ALA A 136 -14.91 -11.99 -9.31
CA ALA A 136 -16.24 -12.43 -8.90
C ALA A 136 -16.08 -13.59 -7.93
N ILE A 137 -16.13 -13.29 -6.62
CA ILE A 137 -16.00 -14.31 -5.58
C ILE A 137 -17.29 -15.15 -5.54
N ASP A 138 -17.19 -16.45 -5.79
CA ASP A 138 -18.31 -17.39 -5.57
C ASP A 138 -18.48 -17.61 -4.04
N PRO A 139 -19.60 -17.20 -3.43
CA PRO A 139 -19.82 -17.35 -2.00
C PRO A 139 -19.93 -18.81 -1.53
N ARG A 140 -20.02 -19.77 -2.46
CA ARG A 140 -20.06 -21.21 -2.15
C ARG A 140 -18.67 -21.85 -2.06
N LEU A 141 -17.62 -21.12 -2.44
CA LEU A 141 -16.24 -21.59 -2.39
C LEU A 141 -15.49 -20.87 -1.26
N PRO A 142 -14.50 -21.51 -0.62
CA PRO A 142 -13.57 -20.79 0.24
C PRO A 142 -12.88 -19.66 -0.55
N SER A 143 -12.69 -18.50 0.09
CA SER A 143 -12.05 -17.34 -0.53
C SER A 143 -10.82 -16.89 0.26
N TRP A 144 -9.87 -16.27 -0.43
CA TRP A 144 -8.68 -15.68 0.15
C TRP A 144 -8.88 -14.18 0.31
N TYR A 145 -9.75 -13.79 1.24
CA TYR A 145 -10.22 -12.41 1.42
C TYR A 145 -9.12 -11.34 1.36
N PHE A 146 -7.98 -11.55 2.02
CA PHE A 146 -6.86 -10.58 1.98
C PHE A 146 -6.09 -10.54 0.66
N TYR A 147 -6.15 -11.60 -0.14
CA TYR A 147 -5.37 -11.75 -1.37
C TYR A 147 -6.23 -11.68 -2.63
N GLN A 148 -7.55 -11.51 -2.53
CA GLN A 148 -8.50 -11.41 -3.64
C GLN A 148 -9.05 -9.99 -3.79
N ALA A 149 -9.46 -9.62 -4.99
CA ALA A 149 -10.04 -8.30 -5.27
C ALA A 149 -11.56 -8.38 -5.24
N GLY A 150 -12.12 -8.30 -4.03
CA GLY A 150 -13.56 -8.28 -3.81
C GLY A 150 -14.22 -6.96 -4.28
N PRO A 151 -15.53 -6.99 -4.59
CA PRO A 151 -16.28 -5.82 -5.05
C PRO A 151 -16.35 -4.69 -4.01
N GLU A 152 -16.18 -4.97 -2.72
CA GLU A 152 -16.05 -3.94 -1.69
C GLU A 152 -14.76 -3.10 -1.77
N ARG A 153 -13.82 -3.45 -2.67
CA ARG A 153 -12.53 -2.78 -2.83
C ARG A 153 -12.43 -1.89 -4.08
N LEU A 154 -13.55 -1.66 -4.77
CA LEU A 154 -13.68 -0.81 -5.97
C LEU A 154 -14.26 0.57 -5.65
#